data_AF-A0A5J4PK52-F1
#
_entry.id   AF-A0A5J4PK52-F1
#
_cell.length_a   1.000
_cell.length_b   1.000
_cell.length_c   1.000
_cell.angle_alpha   90.00
_cell.angle_beta   90.00
_cell.angle_gamma   90.00
#
_symmetry.space_group_name_H-M   'P 1'
#
loop_
_entity.id
_entity.type
_entity.pdbx_description
1 polymer ?
#
loop_
_entity_poly.entity_id
_entity_poly.type
_entity_poly.pdbx_seq_one_letter_code
_entity_poly.pdbx_strand_id
1 'polypeptide(L)'
;MHTNKMKKSLKVRTLDDYGAIYFTVTGANMPAFVELLDKQDKVIRKVPVIENKADFNYLNPGTYCARLTEDTNRNGVWDTGNYAEKRQPEIVYYYPQLLELKSLWELEEDWNVQAFPPDKQKQDELKKQKPDENKKKKTKNPVKTYH
;
A
#
# COMPACT_ATOMS: atom_id res chain seq x y z
N MET A 1 -27.04 37.21 19.34
CA MET A 1 -26.04 36.48 18.52
C MET A 1 -25.50 35.34 19.38
N HIS A 2 -25.86 34.08 19.08
CA HIS A 2 -25.42 32.91 19.88
C HIS A 2 -24.14 32.32 19.26
N THR A 3 -23.01 32.41 19.96
CA THR A 3 -21.80 31.68 19.58
C THR A 3 -21.86 30.27 20.18
N ASN A 4 -22.16 29.29 19.32
CA ASN A 4 -22.26 27.90 19.71
C ASN A 4 -20.85 27.37 20.05
N LYS A 5 -20.59 27.14 21.34
CA LYS A 5 -19.33 26.64 21.88
C LYS A 5 -19.27 25.13 21.58
N MET A 6 -18.67 24.75 20.45
CA MET A 6 -18.43 23.34 20.11
C MET A 6 -17.45 22.72 21.12
N LYS A 7 -17.99 22.10 22.16
CA LYS A 7 -17.24 21.19 23.05
C LYS A 7 -17.02 19.87 22.30
N LYS A 8 -15.99 19.80 21.46
CA LYS A 8 -15.43 18.51 21.08
C LYS A 8 -14.70 17.96 22.31
N SER A 9 -15.33 17.02 23.02
CA SER A 9 -14.66 16.20 24.02
C SER A 9 -13.63 15.33 23.30
N LEU A 10 -12.45 15.89 23.06
CA LEU A 10 -11.29 15.14 22.58
C LEU A 10 -10.88 14.24 23.75
N LYS A 11 -11.39 12.99 23.78
CA LYS A 11 -10.71 11.92 24.53
C LYS A 11 -9.35 11.78 23.86
N VAL A 12 -8.37 12.51 24.38
CA VAL A 12 -6.96 12.35 24.01
C VAL A 12 -6.64 10.93 24.44
N ARG A 13 -6.70 9.99 23.50
CA ARG A 13 -6.07 8.68 23.67
C ARG A 13 -4.64 8.96 24.11
N THR A 14 -4.26 8.46 25.28
CA THR A 14 -2.90 8.67 25.77
C THR A 14 -1.94 7.99 24.79
N LEU A 15 -0.68 8.40 24.78
CA LEU A 15 0.35 7.73 23.97
C LEU A 15 0.39 6.21 24.23
N ASP A 16 -0.11 5.81 25.41
CA ASP A 16 -0.30 4.44 25.87
C ASP A 16 -1.32 3.60 25.10
N ASP A 17 -2.09 4.19 24.18
CA ASP A 17 -3.04 3.43 23.36
C ASP A 17 -2.42 2.94 22.04
N TYR A 18 -1.23 3.44 21.67
CA TYR A 18 -0.64 3.21 20.36
C TYR A 18 0.61 2.34 20.42
N GLY A 19 0.88 1.61 19.33
CA GLY A 19 2.13 0.91 19.10
C GLY A 19 2.98 1.57 18.01
N ALA A 20 4.16 1.02 17.78
CA ALA A 20 5.05 1.39 16.69
C ALA A 20 5.56 0.16 15.94
N ILE A 21 5.85 0.34 14.65
CA ILE A 21 6.52 -0.66 13.81
C ILE A 21 7.69 0.03 13.13
N TYR A 22 8.87 -0.55 13.24
CA TYR A 22 10.11 -0.08 12.65
C TYR A 22 10.63 -1.15 11.70
N PHE A 23 10.89 -0.79 10.45
CA PHE A 23 11.51 -1.70 9.50
C PHE A 23 12.95 -1.30 9.22
N THR A 24 13.85 -2.28 9.24
CA THR A 24 15.20 -2.17 8.69
C THR A 24 15.22 -2.85 7.33
N VAL A 25 15.18 -2.05 6.27
CA VAL A 25 15.10 -2.51 4.88
C VAL A 25 16.49 -2.75 4.31
N THR A 26 16.71 -3.92 3.73
CA THR A 26 17.96 -4.25 3.02
C THR A 26 17.68 -4.81 1.63
N GLY A 27 18.57 -4.52 0.67
CA GLY A 27 18.49 -5.02 -0.71
C GLY A 27 17.52 -4.27 -1.64
N ALA A 28 16.88 -3.20 -1.18
CA ALA A 28 16.00 -2.36 -1.99
C ALA A 28 16.79 -1.27 -2.73
N ASN A 29 16.38 -0.92 -3.94
CA ASN A 29 16.92 0.24 -4.65
C ASN A 29 16.26 1.53 -4.16
N MET A 30 17.05 2.59 -4.00
CA MET A 30 16.59 3.89 -3.53
C MET A 30 16.33 4.87 -4.70
N PRO A 31 15.33 5.76 -4.61
CA PRO A 31 14.44 5.94 -3.47
C PRO A 31 13.36 4.86 -3.40
N ALA A 32 12.94 4.54 -2.19
CA ALA A 32 11.87 3.60 -1.92
C ALA A 32 10.96 4.13 -0.80
N PHE A 33 9.77 3.56 -0.69
CA PHE A 33 8.86 3.82 0.41
C PHE A 33 8.18 2.54 0.86
N VAL A 34 7.83 2.49 2.14
CA VAL A 34 7.05 1.40 2.73
C VAL A 34 5.63 1.88 2.97
N GLU A 35 4.67 1.02 2.66
CA GLU A 35 3.25 1.21 2.94
C GLU A 35 2.76 0.14 3.90
N LEU A 36 2.13 0.57 5.00
CA LEU A 36 1.33 -0.30 5.86
C LEU A 36 -0.09 -0.38 5.33
N LEU A 37 -0.58 -1.61 5.25
CA LEU A 37 -1.89 -1.98 4.73
C LEU A 37 -2.71 -2.62 5.86
N ASP A 38 -4.04 -2.49 5.78
CA ASP A 38 -4.94 -3.30 6.61
C ASP A 38 -5.24 -4.67 5.97
N LYS A 39 -6.10 -5.46 6.63
CA LYS A 39 -6.56 -6.77 6.16
C LYS A 39 -7.33 -6.74 4.83
N GLN A 40 -7.71 -5.57 4.33
CA GLN A 40 -8.43 -5.39 3.07
C GLN A 40 -7.51 -4.79 1.98
N ASP A 41 -6.19 -4.86 2.18
CA ASP A 41 -5.17 -4.27 1.30
C ASP A 41 -5.29 -2.75 1.13
N LYS A 42 -5.96 -2.06 2.06
CA LYS A 42 -6.06 -0.61 2.03
C LYS A 42 -4.82 0.00 2.67
N VAL A 43 -4.17 0.93 1.96
CA VAL A 43 -3.04 1.70 2.50
C VAL A 43 -3.52 2.55 3.68
N ILE A 44 -2.97 2.25 4.85
CA ILE A 44 -3.21 2.97 6.10
C ILE A 44 -2.20 4.09 6.28
N ARG A 45 -0.93 3.80 5.96
CA ARG A 45 0.16 4.77 6.09
C ARG A 45 1.28 4.48 5.12
N LYS A 46 1.99 5.52 4.73
CA LYS A 46 3.13 5.47 3.83
C LYS A 46 4.27 6.30 4.41
N VAL A 47 5.49 5.77 4.37
CA VAL A 47 6.71 6.49 4.78
C VAL A 47 7.84 6.20 3.80
N PRO A 48 8.70 7.18 3.48
CA PRO A 48 9.90 6.93 2.69
C PRO A 48 10.88 6.07 3.48
N VAL A 49 11.70 5.30 2.77
CA VAL A 49 12.87 4.64 3.36
C VAL A 49 13.97 5.70 3.47
N ILE A 50 14.51 5.91 4.67
CA ILE A 50 15.60 6.85 4.93
C ILE A 50 16.67 6.10 5.71
N GLU A 51 17.91 6.10 5.24
CA GLU A 51 19.00 5.34 5.86
C GLU A 51 18.64 3.86 6.14
N ASN A 52 17.97 3.22 5.18
CA ASN A 52 17.45 1.85 5.29
C ASN A 52 16.37 1.65 6.35
N LYS A 53 15.77 2.72 6.90
CA LYS A 53 14.71 2.64 7.91
C LYS A 53 13.37 3.16 7.41
N ALA A 54 12.30 2.52 7.87
CA ALA A 54 10.94 2.98 7.68
C ALA A 54 10.14 2.87 8.99
N ASP A 55 9.88 4.02 9.61
CA ASP A 55 9.37 4.11 10.98
C ASP A 55 7.90 4.51 11.01
N PHE A 56 7.07 3.69 11.65
CA PHE A 56 5.63 3.91 11.79
C PHE A 56 5.25 4.05 13.26
N ASN A 57 5.15 5.30 13.71
CA ASN A 57 4.75 5.64 15.08
C ASN A 57 3.24 5.87 15.22
N TYR A 58 2.70 5.72 16.43
CA TYR A 58 1.30 6.02 16.76
C TYR A 58 0.27 5.20 15.96
N LEU A 59 0.53 3.90 15.82
CA LEU A 59 -0.39 2.97 15.16
C LEU A 59 -1.41 2.43 16.15
N ASN A 60 -2.66 2.28 15.70
CA ASN A 60 -3.66 1.58 16.52
C ASN A 60 -3.28 0.09 16.63
N PRO A 61 -3.67 -0.61 17.69
CA PRO A 61 -3.52 -2.06 17.76
C PRO A 61 -4.30 -2.73 16.63
N GLY A 62 -3.71 -3.74 16.02
CA GLY A 62 -4.31 -4.44 14.89
C GLY A 62 -3.32 -5.33 14.16
N THR A 63 -3.83 -6.02 13.15
CA THR A 63 -2.99 -6.78 12.22
C THR A 63 -2.73 -5.93 10.99
N TYR A 64 -1.47 -5.80 10.62
CA TYR A 64 -1.01 -5.05 9.47
C TYR A 64 -0.29 -5.95 8.47
N CYS A 65 -0.36 -5.58 7.20
CA CYS A 65 0.54 -6.05 6.16
C CYS A 65 1.48 -4.89 5.78
N ALA A 66 2.64 -5.19 5.21
CA ALA A 66 3.54 -4.16 4.69
C ALA A 66 3.97 -4.48 3.26
N ARG A 67 4.11 -3.44 2.44
CA ARG A 67 4.74 -3.54 1.11
C ARG A 67 5.76 -2.43 0.92
N LEU A 68 6.87 -2.75 0.26
CA LEU A 68 7.89 -1.80 -0.16
C LEU A 68 7.77 -1.58 -1.66
N THR A 69 7.82 -0.32 -2.09
CA THR A 69 7.85 0.07 -3.50
C THR A 69 9.13 0.85 -3.79
N GLU A 70 9.84 0.44 -4.84
CA GLU A 70 10.98 1.18 -5.38
C GLU A 70 10.46 2.32 -6.26
N ASP A 71 10.62 3.56 -5.79
CA ASP A 71 10.15 4.79 -6.44
C ASP A 71 11.12 5.22 -7.56
N THR A 72 11.17 4.42 -8.62
CA THR A 72 12.08 4.65 -9.77
C THR A 72 11.78 5.95 -10.52
N ASN A 73 10.56 6.48 -10.40
CA ASN A 73 10.12 7.71 -11.07
C ASN A 73 10.19 8.96 -10.16
N ARG A 74 10.50 8.76 -8.86
CA ARG A 74 10.62 9.78 -7.81
C ARG A 74 9.36 10.61 -7.56
N ASN A 75 8.19 10.12 -7.92
CA ASN A 75 6.96 10.87 -7.73
C ASN A 75 6.31 10.61 -6.35
N GLY A 76 6.85 9.66 -5.57
CA GLY A 76 6.35 9.35 -4.24
C GLY A 76 4.92 8.84 -4.23
N VAL A 77 4.42 8.29 -5.35
CA VAL A 77 3.08 7.73 -5.52
C VAL A 77 3.25 6.29 -5.99
N TRP A 78 2.48 5.36 -5.41
CA TRP A 78 2.31 4.07 -6.07
C TRP A 78 1.43 4.32 -7.29
N ASP A 79 2.06 4.58 -8.44
CA ASP A 79 1.32 4.63 -9.69
C ASP A 79 0.83 3.21 -9.95
N THR A 80 -0.46 3.00 -9.73
CA THR A 80 -1.15 1.80 -10.21
C THR A 80 -0.99 1.85 -11.72
N GLY A 81 0.04 1.15 -12.21
CA GLY A 81 0.56 1.31 -13.56
C GLY A 81 -0.57 1.48 -14.55
N ASN A 82 -0.62 2.64 -15.19
CA ASN A 82 -1.45 2.80 -16.35
C ASN A 82 -0.90 1.83 -17.40
N TYR A 83 -1.55 0.68 -17.55
CA TYR A 83 -1.21 -0.38 -18.50
C TYR A 83 -1.08 0.13 -19.95
N ALA A 84 -1.47 1.39 -20.21
CA ALA A 84 -1.35 2.09 -21.48
C ALA A 84 0.09 2.58 -21.84
N GLU A 85 0.99 2.80 -20.88
CA GLU A 85 2.21 3.61 -21.16
C GLU A 85 3.51 2.85 -21.46
N LYS A 86 3.52 1.51 -21.53
CA LYS A 86 4.74 0.70 -21.78
C LYS A 86 5.94 1.02 -20.86
N ARG A 87 5.71 1.68 -19.72
CA ARG A 87 6.71 1.91 -18.68
C ARG A 87 6.93 0.61 -17.91
N GLN A 88 8.17 0.31 -17.56
CA GLN A 88 8.44 -0.87 -16.72
C GLN A 88 7.66 -0.75 -15.40
N PRO A 89 6.99 -1.83 -14.94
CA PRO A 89 6.27 -1.80 -13.67
C PRO A 89 7.22 -1.49 -12.52
N GLU A 90 6.79 -0.65 -11.58
CA GLU A 90 7.53 -0.47 -10.32
C GLU A 90 7.61 -1.78 -9.56
N ILE A 91 8.79 -2.07 -9.01
CA ILE A 91 9.03 -3.30 -8.25
C ILE A 91 8.43 -3.12 -6.86
N VAL A 92 7.55 -4.05 -6.50
CA VAL A 92 6.85 -4.07 -5.20
C VAL A 92 7.18 -5.38 -4.51
N TYR A 93 7.66 -5.28 -3.27
CA TYR A 93 7.95 -6.41 -2.40
C TYR A 93 6.96 -6.42 -1.24
N TYR A 94 6.40 -7.59 -0.92
CA TYR A 94 5.53 -7.75 0.24
C TYR A 94 6.31 -8.33 1.41
N TYR A 95 6.03 -7.82 2.62
CA TYR A 95 6.54 -8.43 3.83
C TYR A 95 5.80 -9.76 4.03
N PRO A 96 6.52 -10.89 4.18
CA PRO A 96 5.91 -12.22 4.10
C PRO A 96 5.04 -12.58 5.30
N GLN A 97 5.10 -11.81 6.39
CA GLN A 97 4.39 -12.09 7.64
C GLN A 97 3.37 -11.00 7.96
N LEU A 98 2.30 -11.40 8.66
CA LEU A 98 1.34 -10.46 9.23
C LEU A 98 1.91 -9.88 10.53
N LEU A 99 1.79 -8.56 10.68
CA LEU A 99 2.32 -7.83 11.82
C LEU A 99 1.19 -7.60 12.82
N GLU A 100 1.20 -8.38 13.91
CA GLU A 100 0.23 -8.26 15.00
C GLU A 100 0.70 -7.23 16.03
N LEU A 101 0.26 -5.98 15.88
CA LEU A 101 0.62 -4.89 16.77
C LEU A 101 -0.39 -4.77 17.93
N LYS A 102 0.13 -4.66 19.16
CA LYS A 102 -0.66 -4.32 20.35
C LYS A 102 -0.38 -2.89 20.81
N SER A 103 -1.23 -2.34 21.67
CA SER A 103 -0.98 -1.04 22.31
C SER A 103 0.34 -1.12 23.08
N LEU A 104 1.11 -0.03 23.08
CA LEU A 104 2.42 0.09 23.74
C LEU A 104 3.51 -0.88 23.23
N TRP A 105 3.25 -1.63 22.17
CA TRP A 105 4.26 -2.51 21.59
C TRP A 105 5.04 -1.79 20.51
N GLU A 106 6.32 -2.14 20.45
CA GLU A 106 7.23 -1.75 19.38
C GLU A 106 7.67 -3.02 18.68
N LEU A 107 7.43 -3.10 17.37
CA LEU A 107 7.91 -4.19 16.53
C LEU A 107 9.08 -3.68 15.71
N GLU A 108 10.23 -4.35 15.82
CA GLU A 108 11.40 -4.09 14.98
C GLU A 108 11.59 -5.26 14.03
N GLU A 109 11.46 -5.00 12.73
CA GLU A 109 11.41 -6.03 11.70
C GLU A 109 12.53 -5.81 10.67
N ASP A 110 13.40 -6.81 10.52
CA ASP A 110 14.41 -6.82 9.47
C ASP A 110 13.80 -7.31 8.15
N TRP A 111 13.84 -6.47 7.13
CA TRP A 111 13.25 -6.76 5.83
C TRP A 111 14.28 -6.77 4.72
N ASN A 112 14.79 -7.95 4.41
CA ASN A 112 15.57 -8.17 3.20
C ASN A 112 14.67 -8.45 2.00
N VAL A 113 14.53 -7.48 1.09
CA VAL A 113 13.63 -7.61 -0.07
C VAL A 113 14.12 -8.60 -1.13
N GLN A 114 15.41 -8.95 -1.12
CA GLN A 114 16.01 -9.91 -2.05
C GLN A 114 16.09 -11.33 -1.48
N ALA A 115 15.77 -11.53 -0.19
CA ALA A 115 15.78 -12.85 0.44
C ALA A 115 14.75 -13.81 -0.18
N PHE A 116 13.69 -13.28 -0.80
CA PHE A 116 12.69 -14.04 -1.54
C PHE A 116 12.63 -13.56 -2.99
N PRO A 117 12.82 -14.44 -4.00
CA PRO A 117 12.74 -14.04 -5.40
C PRO A 117 11.34 -13.50 -5.73
N PRO A 118 11.21 -12.29 -6.32
CA PRO A 118 9.93 -11.68 -6.66
C PRO A 118 9.06 -12.53 -7.61
N ASP A 119 9.67 -13.46 -8.34
CA ASP A 119 9.00 -14.36 -9.29
C ASP A 119 7.99 -15.32 -8.65
N LYS A 120 8.06 -15.55 -7.33
CA LYS A 120 7.14 -16.47 -6.62
C LYS A 120 6.04 -15.77 -5.81
N GLN A 121 6.03 -14.44 -5.71
CA GLN A 121 5.05 -13.73 -4.88
C GLN A 121 3.72 -13.42 -5.62
N LYS A 122 3.68 -13.43 -6.97
CA LYS A 122 2.53 -12.87 -7.73
C LYS A 122 1.76 -13.82 -8.65
N GLN A 123 2.16 -15.08 -8.85
CA GLN A 123 1.51 -15.91 -9.88
C GLN A 123 0.14 -16.48 -9.49
N ASP A 124 -0.22 -16.56 -8.21
CA ASP A 124 -1.46 -17.21 -7.77
C ASP A 124 -2.63 -16.25 -7.44
N GLU A 125 -2.37 -15.00 -7.06
CA GLU A 125 -3.43 -14.02 -6.74
C GLU A 125 -3.94 -13.25 -7.96
N LEU A 126 -3.08 -12.87 -8.90
CA LEU A 126 -3.46 -12.15 -10.12
C LEU A 126 -4.28 -12.99 -11.11
N LYS A 127 -4.21 -14.33 -11.02
CA LYS A 127 -5.07 -15.23 -11.81
C LYS A 127 -6.50 -15.36 -11.25
N LYS A 128 -6.74 -15.02 -9.98
CA LYS A 128 -8.07 -15.16 -9.35
C LYS A 128 -8.92 -13.87 -9.39
N GLN A 129 -8.33 -12.71 -9.65
CA GLN A 129 -9.03 -11.41 -9.61
C GLN A 129 -9.34 -10.76 -10.97
N LYS A 130 -9.08 -11.42 -12.11
CA LYS A 130 -9.60 -10.95 -13.41
C LYS A 130 -10.82 -11.77 -13.84
N PRO A 131 -12.06 -11.39 -13.50
CA PRO A 131 -13.20 -11.77 -14.30
C PRO A 131 -13.17 -10.97 -15.62
N ASP A 132 -13.28 -11.71 -16.74
CA ASP A 132 -13.57 -11.28 -18.10
C ASP A 132 -14.17 -9.86 -18.26
N GLU A 133 -13.36 -8.88 -18.65
CA GLU A 133 -13.86 -7.60 -19.21
C GLU A 133 -13.51 -7.46 -20.69
N ASN A 134 -13.83 -8.48 -21.49
CA ASN A 134 -13.85 -8.35 -22.95
C ASN A 134 -15.19 -8.79 -23.56
N LYS A 135 -16.27 -8.15 -23.12
CA LYS A 135 -17.54 -8.10 -23.87
C LYS A 135 -18.16 -6.71 -23.75
N LYS A 136 -17.81 -5.78 -24.65
CA LYS A 136 -18.71 -4.77 -25.26
C LYS A 136 -17.95 -3.82 -26.18
N LYS A 137 -17.68 -4.26 -27.42
CA LYS A 137 -17.52 -3.34 -28.57
C LYS A 137 -18.06 -4.00 -29.84
N LYS A 138 -19.38 -3.94 -30.05
CA LYS A 138 -20.00 -3.93 -31.39
C LYS A 138 -21.33 -3.17 -31.33
N THR A 139 -21.26 -1.84 -31.29
CA THR A 139 -22.35 -0.99 -31.79
C THR A 139 -21.97 -0.63 -33.22
N LYS A 140 -22.55 -1.31 -34.21
CA LYS A 140 -22.52 -0.86 -35.61
C LYS A 140 -23.96 -0.51 -35.99
N ASN A 141 -24.19 0.78 -36.19
CA ASN A 141 -25.42 1.35 -36.76
C ASN A 141 -25.74 0.71 -38.12
N PRO A 142 -27.01 0.37 -38.41
CA PRO A 142 -27.47 0.25 -39.78
C PRO A 142 -27.94 1.62 -40.28
N VAL A 143 -27.21 2.19 -41.25
CA VAL A 143 -27.72 3.29 -42.09
C VAL A 143 -28.71 2.67 -43.08
N LYS A 144 -29.98 3.10 -43.03
CA LYS A 144 -30.97 2.82 -44.08
C LYS A 144 -31.23 4.12 -44.83
N THR A 145 -30.94 4.13 -46.13
CA THR A 145 -31.37 5.18 -47.05
C THR A 145 -32.26 4.53 -48.11
N TYR A 146 -33.47 5.06 -48.28
CA TYR A 146 -34.49 4.60 -49.23
C TYR A 146 -34.13 5.00 -50.66
N HIS A 147 -34.39 4.11 -51.62
CA HIS A 147 -34.64 4.44 -53.03
C HIS A 147 -35.85 3.62 -53.48
#